data_AF-A0A3N5Z3E7-F1
#
_entry.id   AF-A0A3N5Z3E7-F1
#
_cell.length_a   1.000
_cell.length_b   1.000
_cell.length_c   1.000
_cell.angle_alpha   90.00
_cell.angle_beta   90.00
_cell.angle_gamma   90.00
#
_symmetry.space_group_name_H-M   'P 1'
#
loop_
_entity.id
_entity.type
_entity.pdbx_description
1 polymer ?
#
loop_
_entity_poly.entity_id
_entity_poly.type
_entity_poly.pdbx_seq_one_letter_code
_entity_poly.pdbx_strand_id
1 'polypeptide(L)'
;MPNTAAVIVDALACAGVRHVFGYPGSQNMRFIEEMRGSPVEFVLTTHEASAGFMADVSARLTGRPGACLSTLGPGATNMTTGVGNAFLDRVPVLAFTGTMGSRWRRRTVQMQIDHRRLFAPITKWNTEIRPSSAWRTMTRAIAVAEAEQPGPVHLDFPEDVAEERSSGKMPRDYPPPAAAPPKPGGDLLSRVELLLRAARYPLVAVGLTANRSGCTGALRAVVNKHRLPVVSTLMAKGHVPDSDPMFVGVLGRARRELVA
;
A
#
# COMPACT_ATOMS: atom_id res chain seq x y z
N MET A 1 -29.84 -5.37 7.80
CA MET A 1 -28.80 -4.77 6.94
C MET A 1 -27.61 -4.43 7.83
N PRO A 2 -26.38 -4.76 7.41
CA PRO A 2 -25.18 -4.36 8.14
C PRO A 2 -25.07 -2.84 8.20
N ASN A 3 -24.34 -2.32 9.18
CA ASN A 3 -23.90 -0.92 9.15
C ASN A 3 -22.72 -0.76 8.19
N THR A 4 -22.36 0.49 7.88
CA THR A 4 -21.28 0.81 6.96
C THR A 4 -19.94 0.26 7.45
N ALA A 5 -19.65 0.34 8.75
CA ALA A 5 -18.41 -0.18 9.33
C ALA A 5 -18.24 -1.69 9.07
N ALA A 6 -19.31 -2.49 9.25
CA ALA A 6 -19.30 -3.93 8.98
C ALA A 6 -19.03 -4.24 7.50
N VAL A 7 -19.58 -3.43 6.58
CA VAL A 7 -19.30 -3.58 5.13
C VAL A 7 -17.84 -3.29 4.81
N ILE A 8 -17.20 -2.34 5.49
CA ILE A 8 -15.77 -2.05 5.31
C ILE A 8 -14.92 -3.18 5.88
N VAL A 9 -15.23 -3.69 7.08
CA VAL A 9 -14.50 -4.81 7.69
C VAL A 9 -14.60 -6.07 6.82
N ASP A 10 -15.78 -6.39 6.30
CA ASP A 10 -15.97 -7.50 5.34
C ASP A 10 -15.14 -7.31 4.07
N ALA A 11 -15.06 -6.08 3.55
CA ALA A 11 -14.25 -5.76 2.38
C ALA A 11 -12.74 -5.92 2.64
N LEU A 12 -12.26 -5.50 3.82
CA LEU A 12 -10.87 -5.71 4.26
C LEU A 12 -10.55 -7.22 4.34
N ALA A 13 -11.44 -8.00 4.96
CA ALA A 13 -11.28 -9.45 5.04
C ALA A 13 -11.23 -10.10 3.64
N CYS A 14 -12.12 -9.70 2.73
CA CYS A 14 -12.11 -10.18 1.34
C CYS A 14 -10.82 -9.84 0.59
N ALA A 15 -10.21 -8.69 0.88
CA ALA A 15 -8.93 -8.29 0.30
C ALA A 15 -7.72 -9.04 0.92
N GLY A 16 -7.95 -9.87 1.94
CA GLY A 16 -6.90 -10.59 2.66
C GLY A 16 -6.19 -9.77 3.72
N VAL A 17 -6.71 -8.59 4.08
CA VAL A 17 -6.23 -7.81 5.22
C VAL A 17 -6.56 -8.58 6.49
N ARG A 18 -5.56 -8.78 7.34
CA ARG A 18 -5.72 -9.46 8.65
C ARG A 18 -5.61 -8.53 9.84
N HIS A 19 -4.92 -7.41 9.68
CA HIS A 19 -4.69 -6.46 10.76
C HIS A 19 -4.97 -5.04 10.28
N VAL A 20 -5.63 -4.26 11.13
CA VAL A 20 -5.70 -2.80 11.02
C VAL A 20 -4.90 -2.23 12.17
N PHE A 21 -3.79 -1.56 11.87
CA PHE A 21 -2.95 -0.91 12.87
C PHE A 21 -3.45 0.49 13.13
N GLY A 22 -3.57 0.93 14.38
CA GLY A 22 -4.08 2.29 14.59
C GLY A 22 -4.07 2.81 16.00
N TYR A 23 -4.52 4.05 16.13
CA TYR A 23 -4.80 4.68 17.42
C TYR A 23 -6.30 5.05 17.47
N PRO A 24 -7.04 4.59 18.49
CA PRO A 24 -8.48 4.80 18.59
C PRO A 24 -8.81 6.26 18.91
N GLY A 25 -9.95 6.72 18.41
CA GLY A 25 -10.59 7.96 18.81
C GLY A 25 -12.11 7.79 18.82
N SER A 26 -12.86 8.73 19.40
CA SER A 26 -14.32 8.60 19.48
C SER A 26 -14.97 8.40 18.11
N GLN A 27 -14.43 9.04 17.07
CA GLN A 27 -14.98 9.06 15.71
C GLN A 27 -14.81 7.74 14.94
N ASN A 28 -13.91 6.86 15.38
CA ASN A 28 -13.67 5.57 14.71
C ASN A 28 -13.97 4.36 15.60
N MET A 29 -14.56 4.58 16.79
CA MET A 29 -14.83 3.52 17.75
C MET A 29 -15.76 2.44 17.18
N ARG A 30 -16.82 2.84 16.46
CA ARG A 30 -17.72 1.88 15.81
C ARG A 30 -16.99 1.00 14.80
N PHE A 31 -16.02 1.56 14.08
CA PHE A 31 -15.24 0.81 13.11
C PHE A 31 -14.40 -0.29 13.77
N ILE A 32 -13.76 0.05 14.89
CA ILE A 32 -12.96 -0.88 15.70
C ILE A 32 -13.85 -1.96 16.32
N GLU A 33 -15.03 -1.60 16.81
CA GLU A 33 -15.98 -2.58 17.37
C GLU A 33 -16.47 -3.60 16.34
N GLU A 34 -16.66 -3.23 15.08
CA GLU A 34 -17.00 -4.20 14.02
C GLU A 34 -15.88 -5.18 13.69
N MET A 35 -14.64 -4.89 14.09
CA MET A 35 -13.52 -5.85 13.95
C MET A 35 -13.58 -6.94 15.02
N ARG A 36 -14.28 -6.70 16.14
CA ARG A 36 -14.42 -7.66 17.24
C ARG A 36 -15.15 -8.92 16.76
N GLY A 37 -14.45 -10.05 16.78
CA GLY A 37 -14.99 -11.33 16.30
C GLY A 37 -15.00 -11.47 14.76
N SER A 38 -14.43 -10.51 14.04
CA SER A 38 -14.17 -10.63 12.60
C SER A 38 -12.80 -11.28 12.34
N PRO A 39 -12.51 -11.75 11.10
CA PRO A 39 -11.17 -12.20 10.71
C PRO A 39 -10.11 -11.08 10.65
N VAL A 40 -10.52 -9.82 10.78
CA VAL A 40 -9.64 -8.65 10.82
C VAL A 40 -9.44 -8.23 12.27
N GLU A 41 -8.20 -8.19 12.74
CA GLU A 41 -7.85 -7.80 14.09
C GLU A 41 -7.41 -6.33 14.14
N PHE A 42 -7.89 -5.59 15.14
CA PHE A 42 -7.37 -4.26 15.42
C PHE A 42 -6.13 -4.34 16.31
N VAL A 43 -5.02 -3.78 15.83
CA VAL A 43 -3.76 -3.73 16.57
C VAL A 43 -3.54 -2.31 17.07
N LEU A 44 -3.67 -2.12 18.38
CA LEU A 44 -3.41 -0.84 19.03
C LEU A 44 -1.94 -0.45 18.91
N THR A 45 -1.70 0.76 18.42
CA THR A 45 -0.38 1.39 18.38
C THR A 45 -0.33 2.54 19.39
N THR A 46 0.89 2.96 19.76
CA THR A 46 1.09 4.11 20.64
C THR A 46 1.19 5.44 19.88
N HIS A 47 1.32 5.41 18.54
CA HIS A 47 1.44 6.58 17.69
C HIS A 47 1.03 6.26 16.24
N GLU A 48 0.34 7.18 15.56
CA GLU A 48 -0.30 6.90 14.27
C GLU A 48 0.69 6.79 13.10
N ALA A 49 1.85 7.44 13.20
CA ALA A 49 2.95 7.19 12.26
C ALA A 49 3.37 5.71 12.28
N SER A 50 3.48 5.10 13.46
CA SER A 50 3.81 3.68 13.63
C SER A 50 2.75 2.79 13.00
N ALA A 51 1.47 3.14 13.13
CA ALA A 51 0.38 2.43 12.45
C ALA A 51 0.56 2.42 10.92
N GLY A 52 0.92 3.57 10.33
CA GLY A 52 1.23 3.65 8.90
C GLY A 52 2.43 2.80 8.49
N PHE A 53 3.51 2.79 9.27
CA PHE A 53 4.68 1.94 9.01
C PHE A 53 4.38 0.43 9.16
N MET A 54 3.59 0.05 10.17
CA MET A 54 3.20 -1.35 10.37
C MET A 54 2.29 -1.83 9.23
N ALA A 55 1.38 -0.99 8.76
CA ALA A 55 0.56 -1.29 7.58
C ALA A 55 1.43 -1.49 6.33
N ASP A 56 2.39 -0.59 6.09
CA ASP A 56 3.35 -0.70 4.99
C ASP A 56 4.11 -2.04 5.02
N VAL A 57 4.73 -2.37 6.16
CA VAL A 57 5.52 -3.61 6.30
C VAL A 57 4.63 -4.84 6.18
N SER A 58 3.45 -4.83 6.79
CA SER A 58 2.49 -5.92 6.68
C SER A 58 2.11 -6.19 5.22
N ALA A 59 1.93 -5.13 4.43
CA ALA A 59 1.60 -5.26 3.02
C ALA A 59 2.71 -5.94 2.22
N ARG A 60 3.97 -5.56 2.47
CA ARG A 60 5.14 -6.16 1.81
C ARG A 60 5.31 -7.63 2.14
N LEU A 61 5.14 -7.99 3.41
CA LEU A 61 5.34 -9.36 3.88
C LEU A 61 4.23 -10.30 3.43
N THR A 62 2.98 -9.81 3.37
CA THR A 62 1.82 -10.64 3.05
C THR A 62 1.48 -10.65 1.56
N GLY A 63 1.96 -9.66 0.79
CA GLY A 63 1.54 -9.43 -0.59
C GLY A 63 0.08 -9.01 -0.72
N ARG A 64 -0.56 -8.62 0.39
CA ARG A 64 -1.92 -8.07 0.46
C ARG A 64 -1.87 -6.60 0.88
N PRO A 65 -2.92 -5.80 0.68
CA PRO A 65 -2.93 -4.43 1.16
C PRO A 65 -2.72 -4.34 2.67
N GLY A 66 -1.96 -3.35 3.12
CA GLY A 66 -1.89 -2.97 4.52
C GLY A 66 -3.04 -2.04 4.89
N ALA A 67 -3.43 -1.99 6.17
CA ALA A 67 -4.45 -1.05 6.63
C ALA A 67 -4.02 -0.34 7.91
N CYS A 68 -4.16 0.99 7.92
CA CYS A 68 -3.95 1.80 9.11
C CYS A 68 -5.15 2.70 9.42
N LEU A 69 -5.35 2.99 10.70
CA LEU A 69 -6.46 3.79 11.19
C LEU A 69 -5.96 4.88 12.14
N SER A 70 -6.49 6.09 11.94
CA SER A 70 -6.35 7.21 12.85
C SER A 70 -7.69 7.91 13.10
N THR A 71 -7.72 8.79 14.09
CA THR A 71 -8.82 9.73 14.32
C THR A 71 -8.61 11.02 13.51
N LEU A 72 -9.42 12.06 13.77
CA LEU A 72 -9.30 13.36 13.11
C LEU A 72 -8.12 14.19 13.61
N GLY A 73 -7.85 15.29 12.89
CA GLY A 73 -6.99 16.37 13.38
C GLY A 73 -5.56 15.90 13.63
N PRO A 74 -5.03 15.97 14.88
CA PRO A 74 -3.65 15.60 15.17
C PRO A 74 -3.34 14.14 14.82
N GLY A 75 -4.30 13.24 15.01
CA GLY A 75 -4.09 11.84 14.64
C GLY A 75 -3.90 11.67 13.14
N ALA A 76 -4.76 12.32 12.35
CA ALA A 76 -4.65 12.32 10.89
C ALA A 76 -3.31 12.90 10.44
N THR A 77 -2.86 14.01 11.05
CA THR A 77 -1.54 14.62 10.74
C THR A 77 -0.36 13.76 11.20
N ASN A 78 -0.47 13.03 12.31
CA ASN A 78 0.58 12.10 12.74
C ASN A 78 0.73 10.93 11.76
N MET A 79 -0.39 10.43 11.24
CA MET A 79 -0.42 9.29 10.33
C MET A 79 0.21 9.60 8.96
N THR A 80 0.26 10.88 8.54
CA THR A 80 0.78 11.25 7.21
C THR A 80 2.21 10.81 6.98
N THR A 81 3.04 10.76 8.03
CA THR A 81 4.44 10.30 7.90
C THR A 81 4.51 8.84 7.46
N GLY A 82 3.73 7.95 8.09
CA GLY A 82 3.69 6.54 7.72
C GLY A 82 3.05 6.31 6.34
N VAL A 83 2.01 7.06 6.01
CA VAL A 83 1.37 7.00 4.68
C VAL A 83 2.30 7.53 3.58
N GLY A 84 3.02 8.62 3.86
CA GLY A 84 4.03 9.17 2.95
C GLY A 84 5.16 8.18 2.67
N ASN A 85 5.60 7.42 3.68
CA ASN A 85 6.54 6.32 3.48
C ASN A 85 6.01 5.28 2.49
N ALA A 86 4.79 4.79 2.71
CA ALA A 86 4.14 3.82 1.82
C ALA A 86 4.01 4.35 0.37
N PHE A 87 3.76 5.65 0.21
CA PHE A 87 3.71 6.29 -1.10
C PHE A 87 5.05 6.28 -1.83
N LEU A 88 6.13 6.66 -1.14
CA LEU A 88 7.48 6.68 -1.70
C LEU A 88 7.97 5.28 -2.06
N ASP A 89 7.60 4.30 -1.25
CA ASP A 89 8.04 2.91 -1.42
C ASP A 89 7.09 2.05 -2.27
N ARG A 90 6.06 2.67 -2.85
CA ARG A 90 5.09 2.03 -3.75
C ARG A 90 4.37 0.84 -3.11
N VAL A 91 3.85 1.04 -1.90
CA VAL A 91 3.20 0.00 -1.10
C VAL A 91 1.68 0.22 -1.03
N PRO A 92 0.86 -0.81 -1.31
CA PRO A 92 -0.60 -0.70 -1.24
C PRO A 92 -1.06 -0.62 0.22
N VAL A 93 -1.41 0.59 0.68
CA VAL A 93 -1.92 0.84 2.03
C VAL A 93 -3.29 1.52 1.96
N LEU A 94 -4.24 1.05 2.77
CA LEU A 94 -5.54 1.68 2.99
C LEU A 94 -5.46 2.47 4.30
N ALA A 95 -5.43 3.80 4.20
CA ALA A 95 -5.31 4.72 5.33
C ALA A 95 -6.68 5.31 5.68
N PHE A 96 -7.21 4.95 6.84
CA PHE A 96 -8.50 5.41 7.33
C PHE A 96 -8.34 6.54 8.35
N THR A 97 -9.13 7.61 8.21
CA THR A 97 -9.24 8.64 9.24
C THR A 97 -10.68 8.78 9.70
N GLY A 98 -10.90 8.77 11.01
CA GLY A 98 -12.17 9.21 11.59
C GLY A 98 -12.38 10.70 11.32
N THR A 99 -13.61 11.10 11.00
CA THR A 99 -14.00 12.51 10.89
C THR A 99 -15.24 12.83 11.70
N MET A 100 -15.42 14.13 11.95
CA MET A 100 -16.66 14.64 12.54
C MET A 100 -17.86 14.24 11.68
N GLY A 101 -18.94 13.85 12.35
CA GLY A 101 -20.20 13.55 11.66
C GLY A 101 -20.70 14.70 10.80
N SER A 102 -21.50 14.38 9.78
CA SER A 102 -21.88 15.30 8.70
C SER A 102 -22.57 16.58 9.16
N ARG A 103 -23.25 16.55 10.31
CA ARG A 103 -23.87 17.72 10.96
C ARG A 103 -22.87 18.86 11.31
N TRP A 104 -21.57 18.56 11.38
CA TRP A 104 -20.53 19.50 11.78
C TRP A 104 -19.77 20.15 10.61
N ARG A 105 -19.95 19.70 9.36
CA ARG A 105 -19.13 20.08 8.18
C ARG A 105 -19.05 21.57 7.84
N ARG A 106 -19.97 22.38 8.35
CA ARG A 106 -20.03 23.84 8.10
C ARG A 106 -19.82 24.66 9.37
N ARG A 107 -19.27 24.04 10.42
CA ARG A 107 -19.01 24.67 11.71
C ARG A 107 -17.52 24.67 11.98
N THR A 108 -17.05 25.72 12.62
CA THR A 108 -15.73 25.72 13.24
C THR A 108 -15.81 24.83 14.47
N VAL A 109 -15.16 23.67 14.40
CA VAL A 109 -15.10 22.71 15.49
C VAL A 109 -13.64 22.40 15.81
N GLN A 110 -13.40 22.03 17.06
CA GLN A 110 -12.06 21.67 17.54
C GLN A 110 -11.48 20.53 16.70
N MET A 111 -10.17 20.60 16.40
CA MET A 111 -9.40 19.58 15.69
C MET A 111 -9.81 19.33 14.22
N GLN A 112 -10.64 20.17 13.61
CA GLN A 112 -11.00 20.03 12.20
C GLN A 112 -9.83 20.36 11.28
N ILE A 113 -9.42 19.40 10.45
CA ILE A 113 -8.45 19.56 9.37
C ILE A 113 -9.08 19.02 8.08
N ASP A 114 -8.79 19.64 6.94
CA ASP A 114 -9.14 19.09 5.64
C ASP A 114 -8.23 17.89 5.32
N HIS A 115 -8.66 16.69 5.72
CA HIS A 115 -7.91 15.47 5.50
C HIS A 115 -7.65 15.21 4.01
N ARG A 116 -8.60 15.54 3.12
CA ARG A 116 -8.43 15.31 1.69
C ARG A 116 -7.29 16.13 1.11
N ARG A 117 -7.17 17.40 1.52
CA ARG A 117 -6.01 18.24 1.16
C ARG A 117 -4.73 17.74 1.80
N LEU A 118 -4.78 17.31 3.06
CA LEU A 118 -3.63 16.80 3.81
C LEU A 118 -3.02 15.55 3.17
N PHE A 119 -3.85 14.59 2.75
CA PHE A 119 -3.40 13.31 2.17
C PHE A 119 -3.22 13.34 0.64
N ALA A 120 -3.72 14.37 -0.06
CA ALA A 120 -3.61 14.50 -1.52
C ALA A 120 -2.19 14.30 -2.09
N PRO A 121 -1.11 14.87 -1.54
CA PRO A 121 0.23 14.73 -2.14
C PRO A 121 0.87 13.36 -1.90
N ILE A 122 0.32 12.56 -0.98
CA ILE A 122 0.91 11.30 -0.51
C ILE A 122 -0.02 10.10 -0.70
N THR A 123 -1.05 10.21 -1.54
CA THR A 123 -1.96 9.11 -1.86
C THR A 123 -2.32 9.08 -3.34
N LYS A 124 -2.62 7.88 -3.86
CA LYS A 124 -3.09 7.68 -5.23
C LYS A 124 -4.55 8.10 -5.41
N TRP A 125 -5.32 7.99 -4.34
CA TRP A 125 -6.71 8.38 -4.29
C TRP A 125 -7.07 8.75 -2.85
N ASN A 126 -7.83 9.83 -2.70
CA ASN A 126 -8.47 10.19 -1.44
C ASN A 126 -9.96 10.35 -1.68
N THR A 127 -10.76 9.80 -0.78
CA THR A 127 -12.21 9.95 -0.83
C THR A 127 -12.80 9.81 0.55
N GLU A 128 -14.01 10.33 0.69
CA GLU A 128 -14.87 10.03 1.82
C GLU A 128 -15.72 8.79 1.54
N ILE A 129 -15.93 7.96 2.56
CA ILE A 129 -16.86 6.83 2.52
C ILE A 129 -18.29 7.32 2.76
N ARG A 130 -19.23 6.79 1.96
CA ARG A 130 -20.66 7.05 2.11
C ARG A 130 -21.43 5.74 2.30
N PRO A 131 -22.49 5.70 3.12
CA PRO A 131 -23.24 4.47 3.40
C PRO A 131 -23.80 3.83 2.14
N SER A 132 -24.32 4.64 1.22
CA SER A 132 -24.94 4.16 -0.03
C SER A 132 -23.95 3.53 -1.01
N SER A 133 -22.65 3.74 -0.86
CA SER A 133 -21.63 3.29 -1.81
C SER A 133 -20.41 2.65 -1.17
N ALA A 134 -20.48 2.30 0.12
CA ALA A 134 -19.32 1.86 0.90
C ALA A 134 -18.59 0.68 0.24
N TRP A 135 -19.33 -0.34 -0.19
CA TRP A 135 -18.74 -1.49 -0.88
C TRP A 135 -18.03 -1.08 -2.19
N ARG A 136 -18.64 -0.22 -3.01
CA ARG A 136 -18.05 0.26 -4.29
C ARG A 136 -16.80 1.09 -4.04
N THR A 137 -16.86 1.94 -3.01
CA THR A 137 -15.72 2.76 -2.57
C THR A 137 -14.57 1.85 -2.14
N MET A 138 -14.84 0.82 -1.34
CA MET A 138 -13.82 -0.15 -0.93
C MET A 138 -13.26 -0.95 -2.10
N THR A 139 -14.09 -1.49 -3.00
CA THR A 139 -13.62 -2.19 -4.21
C THR A 139 -12.66 -1.32 -5.01
N ARG A 140 -13.02 -0.05 -5.22
CA ARG A 140 -12.18 0.92 -5.93
C ARG A 140 -10.91 1.25 -5.15
N ALA A 141 -11.00 1.40 -3.83
CA ALA A 141 -9.86 1.74 -2.98
C ALA A 141 -8.77 0.68 -3.08
N ILE A 142 -9.17 -0.58 -2.96
CA ILE A 142 -8.26 -1.72 -3.04
C ILE A 142 -7.65 -1.80 -4.45
N ALA A 143 -8.48 -1.73 -5.50
CA ALA A 143 -8.01 -1.76 -6.87
C ALA A 143 -7.03 -0.63 -7.20
N VAL A 144 -7.29 0.59 -6.72
CA VAL A 144 -6.37 1.73 -6.91
C VAL A 144 -5.10 1.55 -6.11
N ALA A 145 -5.16 1.06 -4.87
CA ALA A 145 -3.98 0.84 -4.05
C ALA A 145 -3.02 -0.17 -4.70
N GLU A 146 -3.57 -1.25 -5.27
CA GLU A 146 -2.81 -2.33 -5.89
C GLU A 146 -2.37 -2.08 -7.35
N ALA A 147 -3.09 -1.22 -8.08
CA ALA A 147 -2.78 -0.92 -9.49
C ALA A 147 -1.34 -0.42 -9.68
N GLU A 148 -0.70 -0.75 -10.80
CA GLU A 148 0.67 -0.32 -11.10
C GLU A 148 0.75 1.22 -11.30
N GLN A 149 1.69 1.96 -10.68
CA GLN A 149 2.55 1.61 -9.55
C GLN A 149 1.75 1.58 -8.23
N PRO A 150 1.88 0.55 -7.36
CA PRO A 150 1.09 0.48 -6.13
C PRO A 150 1.37 1.64 -5.19
N GLY A 151 0.44 1.92 -4.28
CA GLY A 151 0.58 3.03 -3.35
C GLY A 151 -0.64 3.20 -2.45
N PRO A 152 -0.55 4.12 -1.48
CA PRO A 152 -1.60 4.30 -0.51
C PRO A 152 -2.84 4.99 -1.07
N VAL A 153 -3.99 4.68 -0.47
CA VAL A 153 -5.28 5.33 -0.67
C VAL A 153 -5.77 5.83 0.68
N HIS A 154 -6.27 7.06 0.72
CA HIS A 154 -6.88 7.65 1.91
C HIS A 154 -8.41 7.53 1.87
N LEU A 155 -8.99 7.08 2.97
CA LEU A 155 -10.42 6.88 3.16
C LEU A 155 -10.89 7.64 4.39
N ASP A 156 -11.58 8.74 4.15
CA ASP A 156 -12.17 9.55 5.21
C ASP A 156 -13.49 8.94 5.66
N PHE A 157 -13.62 8.69 6.96
CA PHE A 157 -14.75 7.95 7.51
C PHE A 157 -15.46 8.76 8.61
N PRO A 158 -16.58 9.41 8.27
CA PRO A 158 -17.35 10.19 9.25
C PRO A 158 -17.96 9.32 10.35
N GLU A 159 -17.97 9.84 11.57
CA GLU A 159 -18.52 9.17 12.76
C GLU A 159 -19.96 8.68 12.57
N ASP A 160 -20.84 9.50 11.98
CA ASP A 160 -22.24 9.16 11.73
C ASP A 160 -22.40 8.05 10.68
N VAL A 161 -21.57 8.10 9.63
CA VAL A 161 -21.57 7.11 8.54
C VAL A 161 -21.28 5.70 9.07
N ALA A 162 -20.45 5.56 10.12
CA ALA A 162 -20.06 4.26 10.63
C ALA A 162 -21.24 3.42 11.16
N GLU A 163 -22.24 4.06 11.76
CA GLU A 163 -23.44 3.42 12.32
C GLU A 163 -24.58 3.28 11.31
N GLU A 164 -24.57 4.10 10.26
CA GLU A 164 -25.61 4.08 9.24
C GLU A 164 -25.69 2.73 8.50
N ARG A 165 -26.92 2.36 8.12
CA ARG A 165 -27.15 1.13 7.37
C ARG A 165 -26.59 1.25 5.96
N SER A 166 -25.87 0.22 5.53
CA SER A 166 -25.33 0.13 4.18
C SER A 166 -25.83 -1.14 3.49
N SER A 167 -26.07 -1.03 2.19
CA SER A 167 -26.47 -2.14 1.33
C SER A 167 -25.34 -2.52 0.39
N GLY A 168 -25.15 -3.82 0.20
CA GLY A 168 -24.14 -4.38 -0.71
C GLY A 168 -23.08 -5.18 0.04
N LYS A 169 -22.36 -6.00 -0.71
CA LYS A 169 -21.25 -6.82 -0.24
C LYS A 169 -20.17 -6.81 -1.31
N MET A 170 -18.92 -6.95 -0.90
CA MET A 170 -17.85 -7.24 -1.86
C MET A 170 -18.14 -8.56 -2.57
N PRO A 171 -17.86 -8.68 -3.88
CA PRO A 171 -17.77 -9.99 -4.51
C PRO A 171 -16.73 -10.82 -3.76
N ARG A 172 -17.10 -12.04 -3.36
CA ARG A 172 -16.18 -12.93 -2.60
C ARG A 172 -14.98 -13.38 -3.43
N ASP A 173 -15.11 -13.32 -4.75
CA ASP A 173 -14.04 -13.61 -5.71
C ASP A 173 -13.16 -12.38 -5.92
N TYR A 174 -12.64 -11.77 -4.85
CA TYR A 174 -11.61 -10.75 -5.01
C TYR A 174 -10.36 -11.43 -5.60
N PRO A 175 -9.99 -11.14 -6.87
CA PRO A 175 -8.86 -11.81 -7.47
C PRO A 175 -7.60 -11.46 -6.67
N PRO A 176 -6.64 -12.38 -6.53
CA PRO A 176 -5.34 -12.02 -5.97
C PRO A 176 -4.80 -10.78 -6.72
N PRO A 177 -4.11 -9.85 -6.03
CA PRO A 177 -3.51 -8.69 -6.68
C PRO A 177 -2.79 -9.15 -7.94
N ALA A 178 -2.95 -8.41 -9.04
CA ALA A 178 -2.37 -8.75 -10.33
C ALA A 178 -0.84 -8.85 -10.19
N ALA A 179 -0.35 -10.06 -9.88
CA ALA A 179 1.01 -10.31 -9.42
C ALA A 179 1.98 -10.51 -10.59
N ALA A 180 1.47 -10.58 -11.83
CA ALA A 180 2.31 -10.75 -12.99
C ALA A 180 2.49 -9.40 -13.69
N PRO A 181 3.73 -8.84 -13.77
CA PRO A 181 4.01 -7.84 -14.78
C PRO A 181 3.57 -8.39 -16.16
N PRO A 182 3.12 -7.53 -17.09
CA PRO A 182 2.68 -7.98 -18.40
C PRO A 182 3.78 -8.84 -19.04
N LYS A 183 3.40 -9.97 -19.64
CA LYS A 183 4.36 -10.81 -20.35
C LYS A 183 5.02 -9.96 -21.45
N PRO A 184 6.35 -10.06 -21.62
CA PRO A 184 7.02 -9.36 -22.69
C PRO A 184 6.42 -9.80 -24.03
N GLY A 185 5.85 -8.86 -24.78
CA GLY A 185 5.23 -9.10 -26.08
C GLY A 185 6.21 -8.94 -27.24
N GLY A 186 5.82 -9.45 -28.41
CA GLY A 186 6.54 -9.27 -29.67
C GLY A 186 7.95 -9.86 -29.67
N ASP A 187 8.91 -9.10 -30.20
CA ASP A 187 10.31 -9.49 -30.38
C ASP A 187 11.23 -9.06 -29.21
N LEU A 188 10.66 -8.58 -28.10
CA LEU A 188 11.42 -7.96 -27.01
C LEU A 188 12.53 -8.86 -26.47
N LEU A 189 12.25 -10.15 -26.27
CA LEU A 189 13.24 -11.10 -25.76
C LEU A 189 14.39 -11.33 -26.74
N SER A 190 14.09 -11.43 -28.04
CA SER A 190 15.11 -11.56 -29.09
C SER A 190 15.99 -10.31 -29.18
N ARG A 191 15.40 -9.12 -29.01
CA ARG A 191 16.14 -7.86 -28.95
C ARG A 191 17.05 -7.78 -27.72
N VAL A 192 16.56 -8.18 -26.55
CA VAL A 192 17.36 -8.23 -25.31
C VAL A 192 18.53 -9.20 -25.49
N GLU A 193 18.31 -10.37 -26.09
CA GLU A 193 19.38 -11.34 -26.34
C GLU A 193 20.44 -10.77 -27.29
N LEU A 194 20.03 -10.14 -28.40
CA LEU A 194 20.96 -9.53 -29.36
C LEU A 194 21.81 -8.43 -28.70
N LEU A 195 21.17 -7.57 -27.90
CA LEU A 195 21.87 -6.52 -27.15
C LEU A 195 22.84 -7.08 -26.11
N LEU A 196 22.44 -8.13 -25.37
CA LEU A 196 23.31 -8.79 -24.39
C LEU A 196 24.52 -9.46 -25.05
N ARG A 197 24.36 -10.08 -26.22
CA ARG A 197 25.46 -10.71 -26.97
C ARG A 197 26.46 -9.69 -27.52
N ALA A 198 25.98 -8.51 -27.92
CA ALA A 198 26.83 -7.43 -28.43
C ALA A 198 27.50 -6.59 -27.33
N ALA A 199 27.00 -6.65 -26.09
CA ALA A 199 27.50 -5.86 -24.99
C ALA A 199 28.89 -6.33 -24.51
N ARG A 200 29.82 -5.38 -24.38
CA ARG A 200 31.17 -5.65 -23.84
C ARG A 200 31.20 -5.79 -22.32
N TYR A 201 30.36 -5.02 -21.60
CA TYR A 201 30.28 -5.00 -20.14
C TYR A 201 28.82 -4.92 -19.67
N PRO A 202 28.00 -5.95 -19.94
CA PRO A 202 26.62 -5.97 -19.47
C PRO A 202 26.54 -6.07 -17.95
N LEU A 203 25.52 -5.46 -17.36
CA LEU A 203 25.21 -5.58 -15.93
C LEU A 203 23.69 -5.60 -15.72
N VAL A 204 23.25 -6.21 -14.62
CA VAL A 204 21.84 -6.25 -14.21
C VAL A 204 21.63 -5.26 -13.07
N ALA A 205 20.73 -4.29 -13.25
CA ALA A 205 20.30 -3.38 -12.21
C ALA A 205 18.91 -3.79 -11.68
N VAL A 206 18.84 -4.17 -10.40
CA VAL A 206 17.60 -4.65 -9.78
C VAL A 206 16.89 -3.50 -9.05
N GLY A 207 15.68 -3.19 -9.50
CA GLY A 207 14.82 -2.14 -8.95
C GLY A 207 13.75 -2.67 -7.99
N LEU A 208 13.09 -1.74 -7.28
CA LEU A 208 12.03 -1.98 -6.28
C LEU A 208 10.95 -2.99 -6.73
N THR A 209 10.55 -2.97 -8.00
CA THR A 209 9.50 -3.87 -8.53
C THR A 209 9.85 -5.35 -8.37
N ALA A 210 11.14 -5.69 -8.29
CA ALA A 210 11.59 -7.07 -8.09
C ALA A 210 10.98 -7.68 -6.82
N ASN A 211 10.83 -6.90 -5.73
CA ASN A 211 10.35 -7.35 -4.42
C ASN A 211 8.96 -8.00 -4.48
N ARG A 212 8.11 -7.59 -5.43
CA ARG A 212 6.71 -8.06 -5.56
C ARG A 212 6.46 -8.86 -6.82
N SER A 213 7.46 -9.03 -7.68
CA SER A 213 7.34 -9.73 -8.96
C SER A 213 7.53 -11.25 -8.86
N GLY A 214 7.99 -11.76 -7.71
CA GLY A 214 8.39 -13.16 -7.54
C GLY A 214 9.59 -13.58 -8.41
N CYS A 215 10.33 -12.63 -8.99
CA CYS A 215 11.35 -12.93 -10.00
C CYS A 215 12.67 -13.45 -9.43
N THR A 216 12.84 -13.57 -8.11
CA THR A 216 14.13 -13.90 -7.47
C THR A 216 14.79 -15.15 -8.06
N GLY A 217 14.04 -16.24 -8.23
CA GLY A 217 14.56 -17.48 -8.79
C GLY A 217 15.01 -17.32 -10.25
N ALA A 218 14.15 -16.73 -11.09
CA ALA A 218 14.44 -16.49 -12.50
C ALA A 218 15.62 -15.53 -12.70
N LEU A 219 15.68 -14.45 -11.91
CA LEU A 219 16.80 -13.51 -11.89
C LEU A 219 18.11 -14.23 -11.56
N ARG A 220 18.15 -15.02 -10.49
CA ARG A 220 19.35 -15.79 -10.11
C ARG A 220 19.75 -16.79 -11.18
N ALA A 221 18.80 -17.45 -11.84
CA ALA A 221 19.09 -18.37 -12.93
C ALA A 221 19.78 -17.66 -14.12
N VAL A 222 19.29 -16.48 -14.51
CA VAL A 222 19.91 -15.67 -15.58
C VAL A 222 21.31 -15.19 -15.17
N VAL A 223 21.45 -14.65 -13.96
CA VAL A 223 22.72 -14.16 -13.42
C VAL A 223 23.76 -15.29 -13.38
N ASN A 224 23.40 -16.47 -12.89
CA ASN A 224 24.29 -17.61 -12.79
C ASN A 224 24.69 -18.17 -14.16
N LYS A 225 23.74 -18.30 -15.08
CA LYS A 225 23.99 -18.83 -16.44
C LYS A 225 24.93 -17.93 -17.24
N HIS A 226 24.74 -16.62 -17.15
CA HIS A 226 25.46 -15.65 -17.98
C HIS A 226 26.60 -14.94 -17.24
N ARG A 227 26.79 -15.25 -15.95
CA ARG A 227 27.80 -14.62 -15.08
C ARG A 227 27.70 -13.08 -15.18
N LEU A 228 26.48 -12.55 -15.06
CA LEU A 228 26.22 -11.12 -15.20
C LEU A 228 26.42 -10.39 -13.87
N PRO A 229 27.26 -9.34 -13.81
CA PRO A 229 27.38 -8.50 -12.62
C PRO A 229 26.02 -7.90 -12.24
N VAL A 230 25.72 -7.86 -10.95
CA VAL A 230 24.44 -7.39 -10.41
C VAL A 230 24.67 -6.22 -9.47
N VAL A 231 23.91 -5.16 -9.68
CA VAL A 231 23.75 -4.08 -8.72
C VAL A 231 22.28 -3.99 -8.32
N SER A 232 22.01 -3.69 -7.05
CA SER A 232 20.64 -3.46 -6.57
C SER A 232 20.43 -1.99 -6.23
N THR A 233 19.21 -1.50 -6.37
CA THR A 233 18.80 -0.28 -5.64
C THR A 233 18.68 -0.61 -4.15
N LEU A 234 18.73 0.42 -3.29
CA LEU A 234 18.56 0.26 -1.84
C LEU A 234 17.34 -0.59 -1.48
N MET A 235 16.23 -0.37 -2.20
CA MET A 235 14.97 -1.05 -1.93
C MET A 235 14.89 -2.47 -2.48
N ALA A 236 15.81 -2.89 -3.35
CA ALA A 236 15.77 -4.20 -4.00
C ALA A 236 16.86 -5.16 -3.49
N LYS A 237 17.44 -4.87 -2.32
CA LYS A 237 18.44 -5.73 -1.70
C LYS A 237 17.81 -7.06 -1.26
N GLY A 238 18.58 -8.14 -1.33
CA GLY A 238 18.15 -9.49 -0.93
C GLY A 238 17.80 -10.43 -2.08
N HIS A 239 17.59 -9.90 -3.30
CA HIS A 239 17.35 -10.75 -4.48
C HIS A 239 18.58 -11.55 -4.90
N VAL A 240 19.79 -11.03 -4.73
CA VAL A 240 21.05 -11.74 -4.91
C VAL A 240 21.80 -11.68 -3.57
N PRO A 241 22.37 -12.79 -3.05
CA PRO A 241 23.13 -12.77 -1.81
C PRO A 241 24.34 -11.83 -1.88
N ASP A 242 24.67 -11.16 -0.77
CA ASP A 242 25.85 -10.30 -0.70
C ASP A 242 27.17 -11.08 -0.85
N SER A 243 27.15 -12.40 -0.57
CA SER A 243 28.27 -13.31 -0.77
C SER A 243 28.41 -13.83 -2.21
N ASP A 244 27.47 -13.51 -3.09
CA ASP A 244 27.52 -13.94 -4.48
C ASP A 244 28.65 -13.19 -5.22
N PRO A 245 29.56 -13.88 -5.92
CA PRO A 245 30.67 -13.24 -6.63
C PRO A 245 30.23 -12.30 -7.76
N MET A 246 28.98 -12.41 -8.22
CA MET A 246 28.43 -11.50 -9.21
C MET A 246 27.76 -10.27 -8.61
N PHE A 247 27.56 -10.20 -7.28
CA PHE A 247 26.98 -9.03 -6.64
C PHE A 247 28.04 -7.94 -6.45
N VAL A 248 27.85 -6.80 -7.12
CA VAL A 248 28.82 -5.69 -7.17
C VAL A 248 28.48 -4.59 -6.15
N GLY A 249 27.26 -4.60 -5.60
CA GLY A 249 26.86 -3.70 -4.53
C GLY A 249 25.55 -2.98 -4.80
N VAL A 250 25.35 -1.87 -4.08
CA VAL A 250 24.08 -1.14 -4.05
C VAL A 250 24.23 0.24 -4.71
N LEU A 251 23.41 0.50 -5.73
CA LEU A 251 23.20 1.82 -6.30
C LEU A 251 22.46 2.70 -5.29
N GLY A 252 23.21 3.61 -4.66
CA GLY A 252 22.74 4.55 -3.66
C GLY A 252 22.95 6.01 -4.07
N ARG A 253 23.44 6.83 -3.14
CA ARG A 253 23.63 8.28 -3.36
C ARG A 253 25.06 8.69 -3.74
N ALA A 254 25.97 7.74 -3.98
CA ALA A 254 27.35 8.07 -4.33
C ALA A 254 27.43 8.80 -5.68
N ARG A 255 28.25 9.86 -5.75
CA ARG A 255 28.53 10.66 -6.96
C ARG A 255 27.32 11.35 -7.63
N ARG A 256 26.27 11.71 -6.87
CA ARG A 256 25.11 12.46 -7.41
C ARG A 256 25.46 13.79 -8.07
N GLU A 257 26.59 14.39 -7.71
CA GLU A 257 27.08 15.65 -8.28
C GLU A 257 27.84 15.48 -9.61
N LEU A 258 28.14 14.25 -10.03
CA LEU A 258 28.92 13.97 -11.24
C LEU A 258 28.07 13.52 -12.44
N VAL A 259 26.75 13.38 -12.26
CA VAL A 259 25.80 12.90 -13.29
C VAL A 259 24.71 13.94 -13.59
N ALA A 260 24.88 15.18 -13.12
CA ALA A 260 24.00 16.31 -13.45
C ALA A 260 24.53 17.05 -14.67
#